data_AF-A0A125JVF0-F1
#
_entry.id   AF-A0A125JVF0-F1
#
_cell.length_a   1.000
_cell.length_b   1.000
_cell.length_c   1.000
_cell.angle_alpha   90.00
_cell.angle_beta   90.00
_cell.angle_gamma   90.00
#
_symmetry.space_group_name_H-M   'P 1'
#
loop_
_entity.id
_entity.type
_entity.pdbx_description
1 polymer ?
#
loop_
_entity_poly.entity_id
_entity_poly.type
_entity_poly.pdbx_seq_one_letter_code
_entity_poly.pdbx_strand_id
1 'polypeptide(L)'
;MPRPTSASPDQIRATVLAMLAEAGDAMPATGTRFRQLVSVRKLRARLGAGDPATLSRALNAIEAEVVRSGLSEIAVPGIPPEIAEHMNALWQAAVAVQLDDVVRLKREAQEAIAAADAARTDAELRVELLRQELTELRSALTARDAELADLRAQHSLLQERCTALDGAAQARQTALDAAVAKHAELERIHSEALTAAQHRYEALSKQLLQETAHQREALKKDHAQSASQLKFAERRIAALEAERERLDSELAREREARQQAVGEALALKAVNAQQHAQLGELLRDITPKPSRTAAHAGLASARRTGSGTVTKRKGK
;
A
#
# COMPACT_ATOMS: atom_id res chain seq x y z
N MET A 1 -20.56 -15.93 105.16
CA MET A 1 -21.84 -15.18 105.16
C MET A 1 -22.98 -16.18 104.98
N PRO A 2 -23.91 -16.32 105.94
CA PRO A 2 -25.11 -17.14 105.75
C PRO A 2 -26.07 -16.45 104.76
N ARG A 3 -26.86 -17.23 104.01
CA ARG A 3 -27.90 -16.71 103.11
C ARG A 3 -29.10 -16.21 103.93
N PRO A 4 -29.72 -15.07 103.58
CA PRO A 4 -30.99 -14.67 104.21
C PRO A 4 -32.10 -15.65 103.82
N THR A 5 -32.86 -16.10 104.80
CA THR A 5 -34.05 -16.95 104.61
C THR A 5 -35.15 -16.17 103.88
N SER A 6 -35.71 -16.74 102.81
CA SER A 6 -36.86 -16.16 102.11
C SER A 6 -38.14 -16.37 102.94
N ALA A 7 -38.88 -15.29 103.21
CA ALA A 7 -40.19 -15.36 103.85
C ALA A 7 -41.18 -16.22 103.03
N SER A 8 -42.01 -17.01 103.70
CA SER A 8 -42.99 -17.86 103.00
C SER A 8 -44.22 -17.07 102.52
N PRO A 9 -44.96 -17.56 101.51
CA PRO A 9 -46.18 -16.90 101.02
C PRO A 9 -47.22 -16.67 102.13
N ASP A 10 -47.40 -17.62 103.05
CA ASP A 10 -48.35 -17.50 104.16
C ASP A 10 -47.89 -16.49 105.21
N GLN A 11 -46.57 -16.39 105.47
CA GLN A 11 -46.01 -15.34 106.31
C GLN A 11 -46.22 -13.95 105.69
N ILE A 12 -46.04 -13.82 104.38
CA ILE A 12 -46.34 -12.60 103.64
C ILE A 12 -47.83 -12.24 103.80
N ARG A 13 -48.73 -13.20 103.55
CA ARG A 13 -50.19 -12.99 103.64
C ARG A 13 -50.64 -12.60 105.05
N ALA A 14 -50.20 -13.34 106.07
CA ALA A 14 -50.49 -13.04 107.47
C ALA A 14 -49.96 -11.66 107.89
N THR A 15 -48.76 -11.27 107.45
CA THR A 15 -48.17 -9.96 107.75
C THR A 15 -48.93 -8.82 107.06
N VAL A 16 -49.39 -9.01 105.82
CA VAL A 16 -50.22 -8.03 105.10
C VAL A 16 -51.58 -7.86 105.77
N LEU A 17 -52.25 -8.96 106.15
CA LEU A 17 -53.54 -8.89 106.86
C LEU A 17 -53.37 -8.27 108.26
N ALA A 18 -52.29 -8.57 108.98
CA ALA A 18 -51.97 -7.90 110.24
C ALA A 18 -51.73 -6.39 110.06
N MET A 19 -51.01 -5.96 109.00
CA MET A 19 -50.82 -4.54 108.71
C MET A 19 -52.13 -3.80 108.36
N LEU A 20 -53.12 -4.49 107.80
CA LEU A 20 -54.45 -3.93 107.54
C LEU A 20 -55.29 -3.88 108.81
N ALA A 21 -55.24 -4.92 109.66
CA ALA A 21 -55.92 -4.94 110.95
C ALA A 21 -55.34 -3.91 111.94
N GLU A 22 -54.01 -3.74 111.99
CA GLU A 22 -53.34 -2.68 112.75
C GLU A 22 -53.74 -1.27 112.30
N ALA A 23 -54.15 -1.09 111.04
CA ALA A 23 -54.64 0.19 110.53
C ALA A 23 -56.08 0.51 110.96
N GLY A 24 -56.79 -0.43 111.59
CA GLY A 24 -58.06 -0.20 112.27
C GLY A 24 -59.27 0.14 111.38
N ASP A 25 -59.18 -0.11 110.07
CA ASP A 25 -60.20 0.31 109.10
C ASP A 25 -61.21 -0.84 108.87
N ALA A 26 -62.41 -0.71 109.45
CA ALA A 26 -63.49 -1.72 109.38
C ALA A 26 -64.34 -1.63 108.10
N MET A 27 -63.81 -1.02 107.04
CA MET A 27 -64.45 -0.93 105.72
C MET A 27 -63.53 -1.53 104.65
N PRO A 28 -64.08 -2.18 103.62
CA PRO A 28 -63.28 -2.82 102.58
C PRO A 28 -62.37 -1.83 101.84
N ALA A 29 -61.08 -2.15 101.80
CA ALA A 29 -60.07 -1.30 101.19
C ALA A 29 -60.26 -1.21 99.66
N THR A 30 -60.45 -0.01 99.14
CA THR A 30 -60.20 0.26 97.72
C THR A 30 -58.71 0.05 97.41
N GLY A 31 -58.37 -0.41 96.19
CA GLY A 31 -56.98 -0.75 95.84
C GLY A 31 -55.98 0.40 96.05
N THR A 32 -56.44 1.65 95.89
CA THR A 32 -55.66 2.85 96.21
C THR A 32 -55.36 2.99 97.71
N ARG A 33 -56.33 2.72 98.61
CA ARG A 33 -56.08 2.67 100.07
C ARG A 33 -55.18 1.50 100.45
N PHE A 34 -55.39 0.31 99.87
CA PHE A 34 -54.55 -0.87 100.12
C PHE A 34 -53.06 -0.56 99.89
N ARG A 35 -52.72 0.06 98.75
CA ARG A 35 -51.32 0.44 98.40
C ARG A 35 -50.75 1.56 99.27
N GLN A 36 -51.58 2.42 99.86
CA GLN A 36 -51.13 3.46 100.80
C GLN A 36 -50.75 2.85 102.15
N LEU A 37 -51.58 1.94 102.67
CA LEU A 37 -51.36 1.24 103.94
C LEU A 37 -50.21 0.23 103.81
N VAL A 38 -50.25 -0.62 102.79
CA VAL A 38 -49.31 -1.72 102.57
C VAL A 38 -48.50 -1.47 101.30
N SER A 39 -47.17 -1.43 101.43
CA SER A 39 -46.25 -1.27 100.31
C SER A 39 -45.09 -2.25 100.42
N VAL A 40 -44.46 -2.60 99.29
CA VAL A 40 -43.30 -3.53 99.24
C VAL A 40 -42.21 -3.12 100.24
N ARG A 41 -41.98 -1.80 100.42
CA ARG A 41 -41.01 -1.26 101.38
C ARG A 41 -41.42 -1.51 102.84
N LYS A 42 -42.69 -1.23 103.20
CA LYS A 42 -43.21 -1.47 104.56
C LYS A 42 -43.24 -2.97 104.89
N LEU A 43 -43.71 -3.79 103.94
CA LEU A 43 -43.77 -5.24 104.07
C LEU A 43 -42.38 -5.86 104.23
N ARG A 44 -41.40 -5.47 103.41
CA ARG A 44 -40.01 -5.92 103.54
C ARG A 44 -39.36 -5.48 104.86
N ALA A 45 -39.71 -4.30 105.38
CA ALA A 45 -39.24 -3.84 106.69
C ALA A 45 -39.81 -4.68 107.85
N ARG A 46 -41.07 -5.14 107.76
CA ARG A 46 -41.69 -6.06 108.74
C ARG A 46 -41.15 -7.49 108.64
N LEU A 47 -40.89 -7.99 107.43
CA LEU A 47 -40.42 -9.37 107.19
C LEU A 47 -38.89 -9.55 107.34
N GLY A 48 -38.11 -8.46 107.37
CA GLY A 48 -36.63 -8.49 107.47
C GLY A 48 -35.89 -8.96 106.21
N ALA A 49 -36.50 -9.82 105.39
CA ALA A 49 -35.96 -10.34 104.14
C ALA A 49 -37.05 -10.53 103.06
N GLY A 50 -36.63 -10.57 101.80
CA GLY A 50 -37.51 -10.81 100.65
C GLY A 50 -37.08 -10.05 99.39
N ASP A 51 -37.28 -10.68 98.23
CA ASP A 51 -37.04 -10.06 96.92
C ASP A 51 -38.21 -9.12 96.54
N PRO A 52 -37.95 -7.88 96.10
CA PRO A 52 -39.00 -6.94 95.68
C PRO A 52 -39.94 -7.47 94.60
N ALA A 53 -39.46 -8.27 93.64
CA ALA A 53 -40.26 -8.72 92.50
C ALA A 53 -41.25 -9.85 92.87
N THR A 54 -40.92 -10.67 93.88
CA THR A 54 -41.82 -11.66 94.47
C THR A 54 -42.78 -11.02 95.47
N LEU A 55 -42.31 -10.12 96.35
CA LEU A 55 -43.17 -9.37 97.26
C LEU A 55 -44.22 -8.50 96.54
N SER A 56 -43.84 -7.86 95.43
CA SER A 56 -44.78 -7.07 94.60
C SER A 56 -45.87 -7.95 93.97
N ARG A 57 -45.51 -9.14 93.45
CA ARG A 57 -46.49 -10.09 92.90
C ARG A 57 -47.44 -10.63 93.96
N ALA A 58 -46.93 -10.98 95.14
CA ALA A 58 -47.76 -11.42 96.27
C ALA A 58 -48.71 -10.30 96.75
N LEU A 59 -48.21 -9.06 96.87
CA LEU A 59 -49.04 -7.91 97.24
C LEU A 59 -50.16 -7.64 96.24
N ASN A 60 -49.87 -7.66 94.93
CA ASN A 60 -50.89 -7.44 93.90
C ASN A 60 -51.96 -8.55 93.90
N ALA A 61 -51.57 -9.80 94.22
CA ALA A 61 -52.53 -10.90 94.36
C ALA A 61 -53.45 -10.72 95.59
N ILE A 62 -52.88 -10.34 96.74
CA ILE A 62 -53.65 -10.07 97.96
C ILE A 62 -54.54 -8.82 97.81
N GLU A 63 -54.06 -7.77 97.13
CA GLU A 63 -54.87 -6.59 96.77
C GLU A 63 -56.10 -7.01 95.95
N ALA A 64 -55.90 -7.82 94.91
CA ALA A 64 -56.98 -8.28 94.02
C ALA A 64 -57.97 -9.24 94.70
N GLU A 65 -57.58 -9.87 95.81
CA GLU A 65 -58.46 -10.68 96.65
C GLU A 65 -59.27 -9.79 97.61
N VAL A 66 -58.61 -8.95 98.42
CA VAL A 66 -59.23 -8.09 99.44
C VAL A 66 -60.17 -7.04 98.82
N VAL A 67 -59.79 -6.44 97.68
CA VAL A 67 -60.65 -5.49 96.96
C VAL A 67 -61.89 -6.20 96.40
N ARG A 68 -61.77 -7.48 96.00
CA ARG A 68 -62.87 -8.25 95.42
C ARG A 68 -63.89 -8.67 96.46
N SER A 69 -63.45 -9.22 97.60
CA SER A 69 -64.35 -9.52 98.73
C SER A 69 -65.04 -8.25 99.24
N GLY A 70 -64.35 -7.11 99.19
CA GLY A 70 -64.89 -5.83 99.58
C GLY A 70 -65.96 -5.23 98.66
N LEU A 71 -65.95 -5.57 97.37
CA LEU A 71 -66.98 -5.12 96.43
C LEU A 71 -68.27 -5.94 96.54
N SER A 72 -68.19 -7.20 96.98
CA SER A 72 -69.37 -8.06 97.20
C SER A 72 -70.22 -7.68 98.42
N GLU A 73 -69.72 -6.87 99.36
CA GLU A 73 -70.46 -6.44 100.55
C GLU A 73 -71.24 -5.13 100.34
N ILE A 74 -71.18 -4.51 99.16
CA ILE A 74 -71.85 -3.23 98.86
C ILE A 74 -73.34 -3.47 98.57
N ALA A 75 -74.15 -3.60 99.62
CA ALA A 75 -75.60 -3.60 99.52
C ALA A 75 -76.14 -2.21 99.13
N VAL A 76 -76.81 -2.10 97.98
CA VAL A 76 -77.46 -0.85 97.55
C VAL A 76 -78.74 -0.63 98.37
N PRO A 77 -78.86 0.47 99.13
CA PRO A 77 -80.01 0.67 100.01
C PRO A 77 -81.34 0.79 99.23
N GLY A 78 -82.35 0.02 99.63
CA GLY A 78 -83.72 0.13 99.13
C GLY A 78 -84.10 -0.81 97.97
N ILE A 79 -83.21 -1.67 97.50
CA ILE A 79 -83.51 -2.70 96.48
C ILE A 79 -83.54 -4.09 97.16
N PRO A 80 -84.59 -4.91 96.97
CA PRO A 80 -84.61 -6.30 97.43
C PRO A 80 -83.40 -7.09 96.89
N PRO A 81 -82.78 -7.97 97.68
CA PRO A 81 -81.51 -8.62 97.32
C PRO A 81 -81.62 -9.41 96.00
N GLU A 82 -82.75 -10.10 95.79
CA GLU A 82 -83.09 -10.83 94.57
C GLU A 82 -83.05 -9.93 93.31
N ILE A 83 -83.53 -8.69 93.42
CA ILE A 83 -83.53 -7.72 92.32
C ILE A 83 -82.13 -7.16 92.09
N ALA A 84 -81.37 -6.91 93.17
CA ALA A 84 -79.97 -6.47 93.07
C ALA A 84 -79.08 -7.54 92.39
N GLU A 85 -79.31 -8.83 92.69
CA GLU A 85 -78.66 -9.95 92.01
C GLU A 85 -78.99 -10.00 90.52
N HIS A 86 -80.28 -9.88 90.15
CA HIS A 86 -80.69 -9.86 88.74
C HIS A 86 -80.14 -8.63 87.99
N MET A 87 -80.12 -7.45 88.61
CA MET A 87 -79.52 -6.25 88.02
C MET A 87 -78.01 -6.39 87.84
N ASN A 88 -77.30 -6.97 88.82
CA ASN A 88 -75.88 -7.27 88.69
C ASN A 88 -75.64 -8.33 87.59
N ALA A 89 -76.45 -9.37 87.50
CA ALA A 89 -76.34 -10.38 86.44
C ALA A 89 -76.55 -9.78 85.04
N LEU A 90 -77.57 -8.92 84.87
CA LEU A 90 -77.82 -8.21 83.61
C LEU A 90 -76.69 -7.22 83.28
N TRP A 91 -76.15 -6.50 84.26
CA TRP A 91 -75.01 -5.61 84.05
C TRP A 91 -73.74 -6.37 83.66
N GLN A 92 -73.41 -7.47 84.36
CA GLN A 92 -72.28 -8.33 84.02
C GLN A 92 -72.44 -8.95 82.62
N ALA A 93 -73.65 -9.39 82.24
CA ALA A 93 -73.93 -9.91 80.91
C ALA A 93 -73.77 -8.83 79.82
N ALA A 94 -74.29 -7.61 80.05
CA ALA A 94 -74.13 -6.51 79.11
C ALA A 94 -72.67 -6.06 78.97
N VAL A 95 -71.92 -5.98 80.08
CA VAL A 95 -70.48 -5.68 80.09
C VAL A 95 -69.67 -6.78 79.41
N ALA A 96 -70.04 -8.06 79.58
CA ALA A 96 -69.40 -9.18 78.89
C ALA A 96 -69.57 -9.08 77.37
N VAL A 97 -70.80 -8.87 76.87
CA VAL A 97 -71.06 -8.70 75.43
C VAL A 97 -70.31 -7.50 74.86
N GLN A 98 -70.28 -6.36 75.57
CA GLN A 98 -69.52 -5.19 75.13
C GLN A 98 -68.00 -5.43 75.16
N LEU A 99 -67.50 -6.20 76.12
CA LEU A 99 -66.08 -6.59 76.19
C LEU A 99 -65.73 -7.55 75.03
N ASP A 100 -66.59 -8.51 74.72
CA ASP A 100 -66.43 -9.44 73.60
C ASP A 100 -66.45 -8.70 72.25
N ASP A 101 -67.35 -7.73 72.05
CA ASP A 101 -67.35 -6.85 70.86
C ASP A 101 -66.05 -6.03 70.77
N VAL A 102 -65.55 -5.46 71.87
CA VAL A 102 -64.29 -4.72 71.90
C VAL A 102 -63.08 -5.65 71.64
N VAL A 103 -63.10 -6.89 72.13
CA VAL A 103 -62.06 -7.89 71.85
C VAL A 103 -62.12 -8.32 70.38
N ARG A 104 -63.32 -8.52 69.80
CA ARG A 104 -63.48 -8.82 68.38
C ARG A 104 -62.96 -7.67 67.51
N LEU A 105 -63.37 -6.43 67.78
CA LEU A 105 -62.90 -5.25 67.06
C LEU A 105 -61.38 -5.05 67.17
N LYS A 106 -60.79 -5.33 68.35
CA LYS A 106 -59.32 -5.32 68.51
C LYS A 106 -58.65 -6.40 67.66
N ARG A 107 -59.23 -7.59 67.57
CA ARG A 107 -58.70 -8.69 66.75
C ARG A 107 -58.80 -8.35 65.26
N GLU A 108 -59.96 -7.88 64.80
CA GLU A 108 -60.20 -7.41 63.42
C GLU A 108 -59.22 -6.28 63.05
N ALA A 109 -59.00 -5.31 63.95
CA ALA A 109 -58.02 -4.23 63.75
C ALA A 109 -56.56 -4.74 63.70
N GLN A 110 -56.20 -5.72 64.55
CA GLN A 110 -54.87 -6.34 64.51
C GLN A 110 -54.63 -7.14 63.22
N GLU A 111 -55.65 -7.88 62.74
CA GLU A 111 -55.62 -8.58 61.46
C GLU A 111 -55.50 -7.60 60.29
N ALA A 112 -56.25 -6.49 60.31
CA ALA A 112 -56.17 -5.44 59.29
C ALA A 112 -54.80 -4.74 59.26
N ILE A 113 -54.20 -4.46 60.43
CA ILE A 113 -52.84 -3.91 60.52
C ILE A 113 -51.83 -4.91 59.96
N ALA A 114 -51.88 -6.17 60.37
CA ALA A 114 -50.96 -7.20 59.88
C ALA A 114 -51.07 -7.41 58.36
N ALA A 115 -52.29 -7.34 57.80
CA ALA A 115 -52.51 -7.41 56.36
C ALA A 115 -51.97 -6.17 55.62
N ALA A 116 -52.14 -4.97 56.20
CA ALA A 116 -51.60 -3.73 55.63
C ALA A 116 -50.06 -3.69 55.68
N ASP A 117 -49.45 -4.16 56.77
CA ASP A 117 -47.99 -4.27 56.90
C ASP A 117 -47.41 -5.29 55.91
N ALA A 118 -48.06 -6.46 55.74
CA ALA A 118 -47.66 -7.44 54.73
C ALA A 118 -47.75 -6.89 53.29
N ALA A 119 -48.88 -6.25 52.95
CA ALA A 119 -49.06 -5.61 51.65
C ALA A 119 -48.04 -4.47 51.41
N ARG A 120 -47.65 -3.76 52.47
CA ARG A 120 -46.59 -2.75 52.43
C ARG A 120 -45.21 -3.38 52.19
N THR A 121 -44.84 -4.45 52.89
CA THR A 121 -43.55 -5.12 52.67
C THR A 121 -43.46 -5.70 51.26
N ASP A 122 -44.55 -6.28 50.74
CA ASP A 122 -44.60 -6.81 49.37
C ASP A 122 -44.44 -5.68 48.32
N ALA A 123 -45.05 -4.51 48.56
CA ALA A 123 -44.90 -3.35 47.72
C ALA A 123 -43.47 -2.76 47.77
N GLU A 124 -42.87 -2.68 48.96
CA GLU A 124 -41.48 -2.23 49.14
C GLU A 124 -40.50 -3.16 48.42
N LEU A 125 -40.61 -4.48 48.59
CA LEU A 125 -39.81 -5.49 47.87
C LEU A 125 -39.98 -5.38 46.34
N ARG A 126 -41.21 -5.18 45.85
CA ARG A 126 -41.47 -5.00 44.41
C ARG A 126 -40.85 -3.72 43.86
N VAL A 127 -40.83 -2.64 44.64
CA VAL A 127 -40.16 -1.39 44.26
C VAL A 127 -38.64 -1.57 44.24
N GLU A 128 -38.05 -2.36 45.14
CA GLU A 128 -36.62 -2.68 45.12
C GLU A 128 -36.23 -3.54 43.90
N LEU A 129 -37.01 -4.57 43.58
CA LEU A 129 -36.85 -5.37 42.37
C LEU A 129 -36.88 -4.49 41.10
N LEU A 130 -37.93 -3.67 40.94
CA LEU A 130 -38.06 -2.77 39.79
C LEU A 130 -36.93 -1.73 39.70
N ARG A 131 -36.33 -1.32 40.84
CA ARG A 131 -35.14 -0.45 40.84
C ARG A 131 -33.91 -1.21 40.34
N GLN A 132 -33.72 -2.47 40.74
CA GLN A 132 -32.62 -3.32 40.27
C GLN A 132 -32.73 -3.55 38.75
N GLU A 133 -33.87 -4.02 38.27
CA GLU A 133 -34.15 -4.20 36.83
C GLU A 133 -33.90 -2.91 36.04
N LEU A 134 -34.34 -1.76 36.56
CA LEU A 134 -34.13 -0.46 35.92
C LEU A 134 -32.65 -0.04 35.91
N THR A 135 -31.85 -0.40 36.91
CA THR A 135 -30.40 -0.18 36.88
C THR A 135 -29.68 -1.10 35.91
N GLU A 136 -30.11 -2.37 35.79
CA GLU A 136 -29.57 -3.34 34.82
C GLU A 136 -29.90 -2.93 33.38
N LEU A 137 -31.14 -2.51 33.11
CA LEU A 137 -31.54 -2.02 31.79
C LEU A 137 -30.78 -0.74 31.40
N ARG A 138 -30.50 0.15 32.35
CA ARG A 138 -29.66 1.33 32.11
C ARG A 138 -28.21 0.94 31.81
N SER A 139 -27.62 0.00 32.54
CA SER A 139 -26.24 -0.43 32.27
C SER A 139 -26.13 -1.12 30.91
N ALA A 140 -27.09 -1.99 30.56
CA ALA A 140 -27.19 -2.63 29.25
C ALA A 140 -27.36 -1.62 28.11
N LEU A 141 -28.18 -0.58 28.29
CA LEU A 141 -28.32 0.51 27.32
C LEU A 141 -26.99 1.24 27.12
N THR A 142 -26.32 1.64 28.20
CA THR A 142 -25.02 2.34 28.09
C THR A 142 -23.93 1.49 27.43
N ALA A 143 -23.94 0.17 27.63
CA ALA A 143 -23.04 -0.75 26.95
C ALA A 143 -23.33 -0.84 25.44
N ARG A 144 -24.62 -0.94 25.06
CA ARG A 144 -25.05 -0.92 23.66
C ARG A 144 -24.72 0.41 22.97
N ASP A 145 -24.88 1.54 23.66
CA ASP A 145 -24.53 2.86 23.12
C ASP A 145 -23.02 3.00 22.88
N ALA A 146 -22.18 2.45 23.78
CA ALA A 146 -20.74 2.39 23.59
C ALA A 146 -20.34 1.51 22.39
N GLU A 147 -20.89 0.30 22.29
CA GLU A 147 -20.68 -0.59 21.13
C GLU A 147 -21.12 0.06 19.81
N LEU A 148 -22.25 0.79 19.80
CA LEU A 148 -22.71 1.53 18.63
C LEU A 148 -21.79 2.71 18.27
N ALA A 149 -21.19 3.38 19.25
CA ALA A 149 -20.20 4.42 19.02
C ALA A 149 -18.92 3.84 18.41
N ASP A 150 -18.42 2.74 18.96
CA ASP A 150 -17.24 2.03 18.44
C ASP A 150 -17.45 1.51 17.01
N LEU A 151 -18.61 0.90 16.72
CA LEU A 151 -18.96 0.45 15.38
C LEU A 151 -19.09 1.60 14.37
N ARG A 152 -19.61 2.77 14.79
CA ARG A 152 -19.66 3.97 13.95
C ARG A 152 -18.25 4.52 13.66
N ALA A 153 -17.35 4.54 14.64
CA ALA A 153 -15.97 4.95 14.46
C ALA A 153 -15.19 3.98 13.53
N GLN A 154 -15.41 2.68 13.68
CA GLN A 154 -14.84 1.67 12.77
C GLN A 154 -15.38 1.82 11.35
N HIS A 155 -16.69 2.08 11.19
CA HIS A 155 -17.30 2.33 9.89
C HIS A 155 -16.72 3.57 9.21
N SER A 156 -16.57 4.70 9.91
CA SER A 156 -15.98 5.92 9.33
C SER A 156 -14.53 5.68 8.87
N LEU A 157 -13.71 4.99 9.68
CA LEU A 157 -12.34 4.62 9.32
C LEU A 157 -12.28 3.70 8.09
N LEU A 158 -13.20 2.74 7.97
CA LEU A 158 -13.28 1.87 6.80
C LEU A 158 -13.73 2.64 5.55
N GLN A 159 -14.69 3.56 5.70
CA GLN A 159 -15.16 4.42 4.61
C GLN A 159 -14.05 5.35 4.10
N GLU A 160 -13.29 5.98 4.99
CA GLU A 160 -12.09 6.76 4.65
C GLU A 160 -11.07 5.90 3.87
N ARG A 161 -10.77 4.69 4.36
CA ARG A 161 -9.85 3.75 3.68
C ARG A 161 -10.34 3.35 2.29
N CYS A 162 -11.64 3.10 2.11
CA CYS A 162 -12.22 2.82 0.80
C CYS A 162 -12.03 4.02 -0.14
N THR A 163 -12.41 5.24 0.28
CA THR A 163 -12.23 6.43 -0.58
C THR A 163 -10.77 6.70 -0.96
N ALA A 164 -9.83 6.43 -0.05
CA ALA A 164 -8.39 6.53 -0.33
C ALA A 164 -7.90 5.46 -1.32
N LEU A 165 -8.39 4.22 -1.21
CA LEU A 165 -8.08 3.13 -2.14
C LEU A 165 -8.69 3.37 -3.53
N ASP A 166 -9.92 3.87 -3.60
CA ASP A 166 -10.60 4.24 -4.86
C ASP A 166 -9.84 5.37 -5.56
N GLY A 167 -9.43 6.41 -4.82
CA GLY A 167 -8.59 7.49 -5.35
C GLY A 167 -7.23 6.97 -5.85
N ALA A 168 -6.59 6.05 -5.12
CA ALA A 168 -5.34 5.43 -5.54
C ALA A 168 -5.52 4.52 -6.78
N ALA A 169 -6.65 3.83 -6.91
CA ALA A 169 -6.98 3.02 -8.08
C ALA A 169 -7.20 3.90 -9.31
N GLN A 170 -7.96 5.00 -9.19
CA GLN A 170 -8.16 5.98 -10.26
C GLN A 170 -6.85 6.66 -10.69
N ALA A 171 -5.97 7.00 -9.74
CA ALA A 171 -4.64 7.55 -10.03
C ALA A 171 -3.74 6.55 -10.76
N ARG A 172 -3.83 5.25 -10.43
CA ARG A 172 -3.12 4.19 -11.16
C ARG A 172 -3.68 3.95 -12.55
N GLN A 173 -5.00 3.98 -12.71
CA GLN A 173 -5.65 3.81 -14.01
C GLN A 173 -5.27 4.95 -14.97
N THR A 174 -5.38 6.20 -14.52
CA THR A 174 -4.99 7.37 -15.35
C THR A 174 -3.49 7.36 -15.70
N ALA A 175 -2.62 6.89 -14.81
CA ALA A 175 -1.20 6.69 -15.10
C ALA A 175 -0.95 5.55 -16.13
N LEU A 176 -1.73 4.46 -16.06
CA LEU A 176 -1.68 3.36 -17.02
C LEU A 176 -2.15 3.82 -18.41
N ASP A 177 -3.29 4.51 -18.49
CA ASP A 177 -3.85 5.04 -19.74
C ASP A 177 -2.86 6.01 -20.41
N ALA A 178 -2.23 6.89 -19.64
CA ALA A 178 -1.19 7.79 -20.12
C ALA A 178 0.08 7.05 -20.62
N ALA A 179 0.48 5.96 -19.94
CA ALA A 179 1.60 5.13 -20.37
C ALA A 179 1.29 4.37 -21.67
N VAL A 180 0.07 3.84 -21.82
CA VAL A 180 -0.41 3.17 -23.05
C VAL A 180 -0.45 4.16 -24.21
N ALA A 181 -1.02 5.36 -24.02
CA ALA A 181 -1.05 6.41 -25.04
C ALA A 181 0.36 6.81 -25.49
N LYS A 182 1.30 6.96 -24.54
CA LYS A 182 2.71 7.25 -24.86
C LYS A 182 3.40 6.10 -25.60
N HIS A 183 3.08 4.85 -25.29
CA HIS A 183 3.62 3.69 -26.00
C HIS A 183 3.15 3.66 -27.45
N ALA A 184 1.85 3.81 -27.69
CA ALA A 184 1.27 3.84 -29.03
C ALA A 184 1.85 4.97 -29.89
N GLU A 185 2.10 6.15 -29.31
CA GLU A 185 2.75 7.26 -30.01
C GLU A 185 4.22 6.97 -30.34
N LEU A 186 4.97 6.32 -29.42
CA LEU A 186 6.35 5.90 -29.71
C LEU A 186 6.41 4.82 -30.79
N GLU A 187 5.47 3.87 -30.81
CA GLU A 187 5.35 2.86 -31.87
C GLU A 187 5.02 3.51 -33.22
N ARG A 188 4.10 4.48 -33.24
CA ARG A 188 3.78 5.28 -34.44
C ARG A 188 5.03 5.97 -34.98
N ILE A 189 5.72 6.76 -34.14
CA ILE A 189 6.97 7.46 -34.48
C ILE A 189 8.04 6.48 -34.97
N HIS A 190 8.18 5.31 -34.34
CA HIS A 190 9.14 4.30 -34.74
C HIS A 190 8.81 3.70 -36.12
N SER A 191 7.54 3.38 -36.39
CA SER A 191 7.11 2.87 -37.69
C SER A 191 7.28 3.90 -38.82
N GLU A 192 7.04 5.18 -38.54
CA GLU A 192 7.29 6.30 -39.46
C GLU A 192 8.79 6.50 -39.73
N ALA A 193 9.63 6.38 -38.70
CA ALA A 193 11.08 6.44 -38.86
C ALA A 193 11.64 5.25 -39.66
N LEU A 194 11.11 4.03 -39.45
CA LEU A 194 11.49 2.83 -40.20
C LEU A 194 11.10 2.92 -41.67
N THR A 195 9.85 3.29 -41.98
CA THR A 195 9.38 3.46 -43.38
C THR A 195 10.15 4.58 -44.09
N ALA A 196 10.39 5.71 -43.43
CA ALA A 196 11.23 6.78 -43.98
C ALA A 196 12.71 6.36 -44.17
N ALA A 197 13.24 5.44 -43.35
CA ALA A 197 14.56 4.86 -43.57
C ALA A 197 14.57 3.89 -44.77
N GLN A 198 13.58 2.99 -44.87
CA GLN A 198 13.42 2.06 -45.98
C GLN A 198 13.34 2.79 -47.33
N HIS A 199 12.48 3.81 -47.45
CA HIS A 199 12.39 4.62 -48.67
C HIS A 199 13.70 5.32 -49.04
N ARG A 200 14.51 5.76 -48.05
CA ARG A 200 15.84 6.34 -48.31
C ARG A 200 16.84 5.30 -48.82
N TYR A 201 16.86 4.09 -48.24
CA TYR A 201 17.69 2.99 -48.74
C TYR A 201 17.26 2.53 -50.14
N GLU A 202 15.96 2.44 -50.43
CA GLU A 202 15.44 2.16 -51.77
C GLU A 202 15.82 3.24 -52.79
N ALA A 203 15.75 4.52 -52.43
CA ALA A 203 16.17 5.61 -53.30
C ALA A 203 17.68 5.56 -53.59
N LEU A 204 18.52 5.39 -52.56
CA LEU A 204 19.98 5.31 -52.69
C LEU A 204 20.43 4.09 -53.51
N SER A 205 19.79 2.93 -53.31
CA SER A 205 20.08 1.72 -54.11
C SER A 205 19.67 1.88 -55.57
N LYS A 206 18.52 2.52 -55.86
CA LYS A 206 18.13 2.88 -57.24
C LYS A 206 19.13 3.86 -57.88
N GLN A 207 19.58 4.87 -57.14
CA GLN A 207 20.61 5.81 -57.60
C GLN A 207 21.94 5.10 -57.91
N LEU A 208 22.42 4.25 -57.00
CA LEU A 208 23.67 3.48 -57.21
C LEU A 208 23.58 2.52 -58.41
N LEU A 209 22.42 1.91 -58.67
CA LEU A 209 22.18 1.12 -59.88
C LEU A 209 22.21 1.96 -61.16
N GLN A 210 21.67 3.19 -61.12
CA GLN A 210 21.71 4.14 -62.25
C GLN A 210 23.14 4.64 -62.50
N GLU A 211 23.86 5.07 -61.45
CA GLU A 211 25.26 5.51 -61.56
C GLU A 211 26.17 4.41 -62.09
N THR A 212 26.05 3.18 -61.58
CA THR A 212 26.85 2.04 -62.07
C THR A 212 26.48 1.64 -63.50
N ALA A 213 25.22 1.82 -63.94
CA ALA A 213 24.84 1.67 -65.34
C ALA A 213 25.49 2.76 -66.22
N HIS A 214 25.42 4.03 -65.83
CA HIS A 214 26.05 5.14 -66.55
C HIS A 214 27.59 5.00 -66.63
N GLN A 215 28.24 4.57 -65.55
CA GLN A 215 29.68 4.28 -65.54
C GLN A 215 30.03 3.16 -66.53
N ARG A 216 29.25 2.07 -66.57
CA ARG A 216 29.44 0.98 -67.56
C ARG A 216 29.27 1.46 -69.00
N GLU A 217 28.32 2.36 -69.26
CA GLU A 217 28.13 2.96 -70.58
C GLU A 217 29.25 3.91 -70.98
N ALA A 218 29.75 4.73 -70.05
CA ALA A 218 30.91 5.59 -70.26
C ALA A 218 32.14 4.75 -70.61
N LEU A 219 32.48 3.75 -69.78
CA LEU A 219 33.61 2.85 -70.04
C LEU A 219 33.48 2.09 -71.38
N LYS A 220 32.27 1.68 -71.79
CA LYS A 220 32.03 1.10 -73.12
C LYS A 220 32.31 2.10 -74.25
N LYS A 221 31.91 3.36 -74.11
CA LYS A 221 32.17 4.42 -75.09
C LYS A 221 33.67 4.73 -75.17
N ASP A 222 34.35 4.87 -74.04
CA ASP A 222 35.78 5.15 -73.98
C ASP A 222 36.63 4.00 -74.54
N HIS A 223 36.24 2.75 -74.26
CA HIS A 223 36.85 1.57 -74.86
C HIS A 223 36.61 1.53 -76.38
N ALA A 224 35.40 1.87 -76.86
CA ALA A 224 35.12 1.91 -78.30
C ALA A 224 35.90 3.03 -79.02
N GLN A 225 36.07 4.20 -78.39
CA GLN A 225 36.95 5.27 -78.88
C GLN A 225 38.41 4.83 -78.91
N SER A 226 38.92 4.24 -77.81
CA SER A 226 40.30 3.76 -77.74
C SER A 226 40.58 2.68 -78.79
N ALA A 227 39.65 1.74 -78.97
CA ALA A 227 39.75 0.70 -80.00
C ALA A 227 39.67 1.26 -81.43
N SER A 228 38.96 2.37 -81.67
CA SER A 228 38.95 3.02 -83.00
C SER A 228 40.25 3.79 -83.26
N GLN A 229 40.82 4.44 -82.24
CA GLN A 229 42.13 5.08 -82.30
C GLN A 229 43.26 4.07 -82.53
N LEU A 230 43.25 2.93 -81.84
CA LEU A 230 44.18 1.82 -82.06
C LEU A 230 44.10 1.32 -83.51
N LYS A 231 42.90 1.00 -84.01
CA LYS A 231 42.70 0.59 -85.42
C LYS A 231 43.16 1.64 -86.44
N PHE A 232 43.03 2.93 -86.12
CA PHE A 232 43.56 4.00 -86.97
C PHE A 232 45.10 4.07 -86.93
N ALA A 233 45.70 3.92 -85.75
CA ALA A 233 47.15 3.88 -85.57
C ALA A 233 47.77 2.65 -86.25
N GLU A 234 47.18 1.46 -86.09
CA GLU A 234 47.55 0.21 -86.78
C GLU A 234 47.55 0.39 -88.30
N ARG A 235 46.48 0.96 -88.87
CA ARG A 235 46.41 1.26 -90.31
C ARG A 235 47.47 2.26 -90.77
N ARG A 236 47.77 3.27 -89.95
CA ARG A 236 48.83 4.25 -90.26
C ARG A 236 50.22 3.63 -90.18
N ILE A 237 50.47 2.74 -89.23
CA ILE A 237 51.72 1.98 -89.12
C ILE A 237 51.89 1.10 -90.36
N ALA A 238 50.88 0.29 -90.70
CA ALA A 238 50.92 -0.58 -91.89
C ALA A 238 51.12 0.21 -93.20
N ALA A 239 50.54 1.41 -93.33
CA ALA A 239 50.79 2.28 -94.47
C ALA A 239 52.25 2.79 -94.53
N LEU A 240 52.80 3.23 -93.40
CA LEU A 240 54.21 3.66 -93.30
C LEU A 240 55.20 2.50 -93.48
N GLU A 241 54.84 1.29 -93.06
CA GLU A 241 55.61 0.07 -93.30
C GLU A 241 55.61 -0.29 -94.79
N ALA A 242 54.47 -0.25 -95.47
CA ALA A 242 54.39 -0.46 -96.92
C ALA A 242 55.11 0.62 -97.73
N GLU A 243 55.04 1.90 -97.32
CA GLU A 243 55.83 2.99 -97.91
C GLU A 243 57.33 2.76 -97.70
N ARG A 244 57.74 2.30 -96.52
CA ARG A 244 59.13 1.94 -96.23
C ARG A 244 59.61 0.75 -97.06
N GLU A 245 58.85 -0.34 -97.14
CA GLU A 245 59.19 -1.51 -97.97
C GLU A 245 59.33 -1.11 -99.45
N ARG A 246 58.44 -0.23 -99.93
CA ARG A 246 58.56 0.35 -101.26
C ARG A 246 59.85 1.13 -101.43
N LEU A 247 60.17 2.05 -100.53
CA LEU A 247 61.41 2.84 -100.57
C LEU A 247 62.68 1.96 -100.46
N ASP A 248 62.67 0.94 -99.60
CA ASP A 248 63.76 -0.04 -99.49
C ASP A 248 63.92 -0.83 -100.81
N SER A 249 62.82 -1.15 -101.51
CA SER A 249 62.85 -1.78 -102.84
C SER A 249 63.31 -0.85 -103.97
N GLU A 250 62.91 0.43 -103.94
CA GLU A 250 63.36 1.45 -104.89
C GLU A 250 64.87 1.72 -104.70
N LEU A 251 65.34 1.77 -103.46
CA LEU A 251 66.75 1.92 -103.10
C LEU A 251 67.59 0.68 -103.46
N ALA A 252 67.02 -0.54 -103.34
CA ALA A 252 67.64 -1.75 -103.85
C ALA A 252 67.82 -1.71 -105.37
N ARG A 253 66.77 -1.34 -106.12
CA ARG A 253 66.83 -1.15 -107.58
C ARG A 253 67.82 -0.05 -107.99
N GLU A 254 67.90 1.05 -107.25
CA GLU A 254 68.92 2.07 -107.48
C GLU A 254 70.34 1.54 -107.23
N ARG A 255 70.56 0.70 -106.21
CA ARG A 255 71.86 0.05 -105.98
C ARG A 255 72.20 -0.92 -107.11
N GLU A 256 71.25 -1.72 -107.57
CA GLU A 256 71.41 -2.61 -108.73
C GLU A 256 71.73 -1.82 -110.00
N ALA A 257 70.96 -0.76 -110.31
CA ALA A 257 71.21 0.10 -111.46
C ALA A 257 72.56 0.84 -111.38
N ARG A 258 72.98 1.28 -110.18
CA ARG A 258 74.33 1.84 -109.96
C ARG A 258 75.43 0.77 -110.11
N GLN A 259 75.20 -0.46 -109.66
CA GLN A 259 76.13 -1.57 -109.87
C GLN A 259 76.23 -1.96 -111.35
N GLN A 260 75.12 -1.96 -112.07
CA GLN A 260 75.07 -2.13 -113.52
C GLN A 260 75.82 -1.01 -114.22
N ALA A 261 75.51 0.27 -113.94
CA ALA A 261 76.20 1.42 -114.54
C ALA A 261 77.70 1.47 -114.19
N VAL A 262 78.11 1.02 -113.00
CA VAL A 262 79.54 0.85 -112.64
C VAL A 262 80.15 -0.32 -113.41
N GLY A 263 79.44 -1.44 -113.57
CA GLY A 263 79.86 -2.58 -114.38
C GLY A 263 80.01 -2.22 -115.87
N GLU A 264 79.06 -1.47 -116.42
CA GLU A 264 79.08 -0.91 -117.77
C GLU A 264 80.20 0.11 -117.92
N ALA A 265 80.41 1.02 -116.96
CA ALA A 265 81.53 1.96 -116.99
C ALA A 265 82.89 1.26 -116.90
N LEU A 266 82.99 0.17 -116.12
CA LEU A 266 84.18 -0.68 -116.08
C LEU A 266 84.37 -1.48 -117.38
N ALA A 267 83.29 -1.98 -117.98
CA ALA A 267 83.32 -2.64 -119.28
C ALA A 267 83.72 -1.67 -120.41
N LEU A 268 83.15 -0.46 -120.43
CA LEU A 268 83.54 0.62 -121.34
C LEU A 268 84.98 1.07 -121.09
N LYS A 269 85.45 1.11 -119.84
CA LYS A 269 86.85 1.38 -119.52
C LYS A 269 87.78 0.25 -119.99
N ALA A 270 87.34 -1.00 -119.90
CA ALA A 270 88.08 -2.16 -120.43
C ALA A 270 88.11 -2.16 -121.97
N VAL A 271 86.98 -1.88 -122.63
CA VAL A 271 86.88 -1.70 -124.09
C VAL A 271 87.71 -0.51 -124.55
N ASN A 272 87.70 0.61 -123.84
CA ASN A 272 88.50 1.79 -124.16
C ASN A 272 90.00 1.53 -123.94
N ALA A 273 90.38 0.77 -122.90
CA ALA A 273 91.75 0.29 -122.72
C ALA A 273 92.17 -0.69 -123.84
N GLN A 274 91.25 -1.54 -124.32
CA GLN A 274 91.47 -2.45 -125.44
C GLN A 274 91.56 -1.70 -126.78
N GLN A 275 90.76 -0.64 -126.99
CA GLN A 275 90.86 0.28 -128.11
C GLN A 275 92.16 1.09 -128.06
N HIS A 276 92.62 1.52 -126.89
CA HIS A 276 93.93 2.14 -126.72
C HIS A 276 95.09 1.17 -126.97
N ALA A 277 94.93 -0.12 -126.62
CA ALA A 277 95.89 -1.16 -127.00
C ALA A 277 95.92 -1.35 -128.53
N GLN A 278 94.76 -1.46 -129.18
CA GLN A 278 94.63 -1.60 -130.63
C GLN A 278 95.11 -0.36 -131.40
N LEU A 279 94.88 0.85 -130.89
CA LEU A 279 95.46 2.08 -131.43
C LEU A 279 96.97 2.15 -131.19
N GLY A 280 97.47 1.60 -130.08
CA GLY A 280 98.91 1.44 -129.80
C GLY A 280 99.58 0.41 -130.73
N GLU A 281 98.84 -0.56 -131.24
CA GLU A 281 99.27 -1.49 -132.29
C GLU A 281 99.21 -0.83 -133.67
N LEU A 282 98.11 -0.17 -134.04
CA LEU A 282 97.96 0.50 -135.34
C LEU A 282 98.90 1.69 -135.54
N LEU A 283 99.22 2.45 -134.48
CA LEU A 283 100.25 3.51 -134.52
C LEU A 283 101.68 2.97 -134.59
N ARG A 284 101.88 1.65 -134.47
CA ARG A 284 103.20 1.01 -134.56
C ARG A 284 103.62 0.73 -136.00
N ASP A 285 102.65 0.58 -136.92
CA ASP A 285 102.88 0.02 -138.26
C ASP A 285 102.97 1.05 -139.39
N ILE A 286 102.92 2.37 -139.11
CA ILE A 286 102.97 3.43 -140.14
C ILE A 286 104.26 4.29 -140.09
N THR A 287 105.20 4.02 -139.15
CA THR A 287 106.58 4.57 -139.05
C THR A 287 106.73 6.10 -138.78
N PRO A 288 107.91 6.66 -138.39
CA PRO A 288 109.18 6.07 -137.90
C PRO A 288 109.66 6.63 -136.52
N LYS A 289 110.88 6.21 -136.09
CA LYS A 289 111.73 6.72 -134.96
C LYS A 289 112.23 8.17 -135.27
N PRO A 290 112.67 9.08 -134.33
CA PRO A 290 113.42 8.75 -133.10
C PRO A 290 113.43 9.71 -131.84
N SER A 291 113.87 9.13 -130.71
CA SER A 291 114.75 9.71 -129.65
C SER A 291 114.32 10.86 -128.68
N ARG A 292 114.77 10.66 -127.42
CA ARG A 292 115.28 11.62 -126.40
C ARG A 292 114.36 12.37 -125.40
N THR A 293 114.63 12.04 -124.12
CA THR A 293 114.89 12.90 -122.93
C THR A 293 113.80 13.68 -122.17
N ALA A 294 113.82 13.47 -120.83
CA ALA A 294 113.56 14.42 -119.74
C ALA A 294 112.11 14.96 -119.58
N ALA A 295 111.63 15.47 -118.42
CA ALA A 295 112.25 15.67 -117.10
C ALA A 295 111.22 15.54 -115.95
N HIS A 296 111.78 15.47 -114.74
CA HIS A 296 111.20 15.56 -113.39
C HIS A 296 110.05 16.55 -113.07
N ALA A 297 109.48 16.31 -111.88
CA ALA A 297 108.78 17.21 -110.95
C ALA A 297 107.28 17.48 -111.23
N GLY A 298 106.42 17.54 -110.21
CA GLY A 298 106.63 17.28 -108.78
C GLY A 298 105.54 17.90 -107.88
N LEU A 299 105.67 17.73 -106.56
CA LEU A 299 105.03 18.52 -105.47
C LEU A 299 103.50 18.31 -105.32
N ALA A 300 103.00 17.84 -104.17
CA ALA A 300 102.73 18.58 -102.90
C ALA A 300 101.50 19.53 -103.02
N SER A 301 100.70 19.85 -102.00
CA SER A 301 100.84 19.71 -100.54
C SER A 301 99.48 19.94 -99.83
N ALA A 302 99.17 19.17 -98.77
CA ALA A 302 98.37 19.58 -97.60
C ALA A 302 96.92 20.15 -97.85
N ARG A 303 96.10 20.64 -96.88
CA ARG A 303 96.22 20.86 -95.43
C ARG A 303 94.81 21.02 -94.74
N ARG A 304 94.62 20.37 -93.57
CA ARG A 304 93.91 20.83 -92.33
C ARG A 304 92.41 21.27 -92.24
N THR A 305 91.84 20.88 -91.08
CA THR A 305 90.87 21.59 -90.17
C THR A 305 89.42 21.83 -90.63
N GLY A 306 88.39 21.82 -89.76
CA GLY A 306 88.33 21.49 -88.31
C GLY A 306 87.08 22.09 -87.60
N SER A 307 86.69 21.56 -86.42
CA SER A 307 85.48 21.97 -85.60
C SER A 307 84.11 21.81 -86.31
N GLY A 308 82.90 21.82 -85.75
CA GLY A 308 82.29 22.02 -84.41
C GLY A 308 80.75 22.23 -84.62
N THR A 309 79.81 22.24 -83.66
CA THR A 309 79.77 21.95 -82.20
C THR A 309 78.31 21.66 -81.78
N VAL A 310 78.09 20.73 -80.83
CA VAL A 310 77.05 20.70 -79.75
C VAL A 310 75.70 21.42 -79.94
N THR A 311 74.58 20.73 -79.69
CA THR A 311 73.49 21.26 -78.81
C THR A 311 72.59 20.16 -78.22
N LYS A 312 71.76 20.56 -77.23
CA LYS A 312 71.18 19.73 -76.15
C LYS A 312 69.72 20.14 -75.92
N ARG A 313 68.78 19.21 -75.71
CA ARG A 313 67.49 19.52 -75.06
C ARG A 313 66.91 18.35 -74.27
N LYS A 314 66.02 18.68 -73.33
CA LYS A 314 65.58 17.86 -72.18
C LYS A 314 64.09 18.15 -71.91
N GLY A 315 63.34 17.16 -71.43
CA GLY A 315 61.93 17.27 -70.99
C GLY A 315 60.91 16.94 -72.09
N LYS A 316 59.73 16.40 -71.78
CA LYS A 316 59.13 16.12 -70.46
C LYS A 316 59.03 14.62 -70.18
#